data_AF-A0A0Q3SKC8-F1
#
_entry.id   AF-A0A0Q3SKC8-F1
#
_cell.length_a   1.000
_cell.length_b   1.000
_cell.length_c   1.000
_cell.angle_alpha   90.00
_cell.angle_beta   90.00
_cell.angle_gamma   90.00
#
_symmetry.space_group_name_H-M   'P 1'
#
loop_
_entity.id
_entity.type
_entity.pdbx_description
1 polymer ?
#
loop_
_entity_poly.entity_id
_entity_poly.type
_entity_poly.pdbx_seq_one_letter_code
_entity_poly.pdbx_strand_id
1 'polypeptide(L)'
;MKKRIVVACGAGLATSTMILQKVEEFVKELGVSYSISQSQIYELDFYDGEADLFITSMKLDQSKYKTPIVVGTPFLIGLNEDVLKEQIKQILLN
;
A
#
# COMPACT_ATOMS: atom_id res chain seq x y z
N MET A 1 5.13 16.24 -6.32
CA MET A 1 6.14 15.28 -5.81
C MET A 1 5.68 13.88 -6.17
N LYS A 2 6.59 12.94 -6.45
CA LYS A 2 6.23 11.55 -6.75
C LYS A 2 6.00 10.80 -5.44
N LYS A 3 4.79 10.29 -5.20
CA LYS A 3 4.46 9.52 -3.99
C LYS A 3 4.99 8.09 -4.13
N ARG A 4 5.70 7.59 -3.11
CA ARG A 4 6.29 6.25 -3.07
C ARG A 4 5.41 5.33 -2.23
N ILE A 5 4.88 4.29 -2.86
CA ILE A 5 3.98 3.31 -2.25
C ILE A 5 4.71 1.98 -2.27
N VAL A 6 4.78 1.30 -1.13
CA VAL A 6 5.39 -0.04 -1.04
C VAL A 6 4.32 -1.04 -0.65
N VAL A 7 4.11 -2.03 -1.50
CA VAL A 7 3.19 -3.13 -1.28
C VAL A 7 3.99 -4.32 -0.73
N ALA A 8 3.67 -4.75 0.48
CA ALA A 8 4.30 -5.90 1.12
C ALA A 8 3.32 -7.05 1.36
N CYS A 9 3.70 -8.27 0.97
CA CYS A 9 2.88 -9.45 1.20
C CYS A 9 3.68 -10.53 1.93
N GLY A 10 3.17 -11.04 3.05
CA GLY A 10 3.80 -12.15 3.77
C GLY A 10 3.36 -13.55 3.29
N ALA A 11 2.37 -13.62 2.41
CA ALA A 11 1.77 -14.87 1.93
C ALA A 11 2.31 -15.31 0.55
N GLY A 12 3.39 -14.67 0.06
CA GLY A 12 4.02 -14.94 -1.24
C GLY A 12 3.75 -13.87 -2.30
N LEU A 13 4.60 -13.81 -3.34
CA LEU A 13 4.55 -12.79 -4.41
C LEU A 13 3.29 -12.83 -5.29
N ALA A 14 2.58 -13.96 -5.32
CA ALA A 14 1.46 -14.13 -6.25
C ALA A 14 0.24 -13.26 -5.88
N THR A 15 -0.04 -13.11 -4.58
CA THR A 15 -1.19 -12.37 -4.07
C THR A 15 -0.96 -10.85 -4.03
N SER A 16 0.29 -10.37 -4.08
CA SER A 16 0.58 -8.92 -4.11
C SER A 16 0.24 -8.25 -5.45
N THR A 17 0.20 -9.01 -6.55
CA THR A 17 -0.08 -8.44 -7.89
C THR A 17 -1.49 -7.86 -7.99
N MET A 18 -2.50 -8.51 -7.42
CA MET A 18 -3.89 -8.05 -7.50
C MET A 18 -4.11 -6.76 -6.68
N ILE A 19 -3.50 -6.69 -5.48
CA ILE A 19 -3.49 -5.45 -4.68
C ILE A 19 -2.78 -4.34 -5.46
N LEU A 20 -1.62 -4.64 -6.02
CA LEU A 20 -0.83 -3.64 -6.75
C LEU A 20 -1.62 -3.06 -7.92
N GLN A 21 -2.25 -3.90 -8.75
CA GLN A 21 -3.04 -3.42 -9.89
C GLN A 21 -4.19 -2.50 -9.45
N LYS A 22 -4.95 -2.89 -8.43
CA LYS A 22 -6.06 -2.07 -7.91
C LYS A 22 -5.59 -0.74 -7.32
N VAL A 23 -4.48 -0.74 -6.58
CA VAL A 23 -3.86 0.49 -6.05
C VAL A 23 -3.37 1.35 -7.20
N GLU A 24 -2.70 0.76 -8.17
CA GLU A 24 -2.16 1.46 -9.33
C GLU A 24 -3.26 2.16 -10.13
N GLU A 25 -4.34 1.44 -10.46
CA GLU A 25 -5.52 2.00 -11.12
C GLU A 25 -6.10 3.17 -10.33
N PHE A 26 -6.29 3.01 -9.02
CA PHE A 26 -6.86 4.05 -8.17
C PHE A 26 -5.98 5.32 -8.10
N VAL A 27 -4.67 5.16 -7.92
CA VAL A 27 -3.75 6.31 -7.81
C VAL A 27 -3.56 6.98 -9.18
N LYS A 28 -3.67 6.23 -10.26
CA LYS A 28 -3.70 6.76 -11.63
C LYS A 28 -4.96 7.58 -11.90
N GLU A 29 -6.14 7.12 -11.46
CA GLU A 29 -7.39 7.88 -11.54
C GLU A 29 -7.34 9.18 -10.73
N LEU A 30 -6.62 9.20 -9.61
CA LEU A 30 -6.38 10.41 -8.82
C LEU A 30 -5.49 11.43 -9.54
N GLY A 31 -4.81 11.07 -10.63
CA GLY A 31 -3.91 11.95 -11.38
C GLY A 31 -2.63 12.33 -10.63
N VAL A 32 -2.27 11.58 -9.58
CA VAL A 32 -1.06 11.84 -8.77
C VAL A 32 0.14 11.13 -9.40
N SER A 33 1.31 11.76 -9.38
CA SER A 33 2.55 11.04 -9.76
C SER A 33 2.93 10.05 -8.66
N TYR A 34 2.95 8.75 -8.98
CA TYR A 34 3.24 7.69 -7.99
C TYR A 34 4.34 6.73 -8.47
N SER A 35 4.93 6.00 -7.51
CA SER A 35 5.83 4.88 -7.70
C SER A 35 5.37 3.76 -6.79
N ILE A 36 5.05 2.59 -7.33
CA ILE A 36 4.70 1.42 -6.52
C ILE A 36 5.85 0.41 -6.59
N SER A 37 6.29 -0.09 -5.45
CA SER A 37 7.27 -1.17 -5.33
C SER A 37 6.67 -2.36 -4.59
N GLN A 38 6.96 -3.58 -5.05
CA GLN A 38 6.62 -4.80 -4.31
C GLN A 38 7.79 -5.22 -3.44
N SER A 39 7.51 -5.62 -2.21
CA SER A 39 8.49 -6.09 -1.24
C SER A 39 7.90 -7.17 -0.35
N GLN A 40 8.74 -7.75 0.51
CA GLN A 40 8.31 -8.63 1.58
C GLN A 40 8.09 -7.85 2.87
N ILE A 41 7.30 -8.41 3.79
CA ILE A 41 7.02 -7.75 5.08
C ILE A 41 8.31 -7.47 5.87
N TYR A 42 9.29 -8.36 5.81
CA TYR A 42 10.59 -8.18 6.47
C TYR A 42 11.47 -7.11 5.80
N GLU A 43 11.13 -6.68 4.59
CA GLU A 43 11.88 -5.64 3.87
C GLU A 43 11.32 -4.24 4.13
N LEU A 44 10.12 -4.13 4.71
CA LEU A 44 9.48 -2.85 5.02
C LEU A 44 10.36 -1.94 5.89
N ASP A 45 11.14 -2.52 6.79
CA ASP A 45 12.06 -1.78 7.66
C ASP A 45 13.08 -0.95 6.84
N PHE A 46 13.47 -1.43 5.64
CA PHE A 46 14.38 -0.69 4.76
C PHE A 46 13.71 0.45 4.01
N TYR A 47 12.40 0.37 3.80
CA TYR A 47 11.62 1.41 3.12
C TYR A 47 11.04 2.43 4.10
N ASP A 48 11.13 2.18 5.41
CA ASP A 48 10.51 3.03 6.43
C ASP A 48 11.13 4.42 6.45
N GLY A 49 10.28 5.45 6.33
CA GLY A 49 10.73 6.84 6.18
C GLY A 49 11.18 7.23 4.77
N GLU A 50 11.34 6.28 3.84
CA GLU A 50 11.54 6.57 2.41
C GLU A 50 10.24 6.50 1.59
N ALA A 51 9.31 5.65 2.02
CA ALA A 51 7.99 5.53 1.40
C ALA A 51 6.96 6.44 2.08
N ASP A 52 6.01 6.93 1.28
CA ASP A 52 4.86 7.70 1.76
C ASP A 52 3.74 6.80 2.28
N LEU A 53 3.65 5.56 1.79
CA LEU A 53 2.59 4.63 2.15
C LEU A 53 3.04 3.17 2.06
N PHE A 54 2.69 2.39 3.08
CA PHE A 54 2.81 0.94 3.08
C PHE A 54 1.46 0.27 2.93
N ILE A 55 1.39 -0.74 2.07
CA ILE A 55 0.19 -1.54 1.86
C ILE A 55 0.52 -3.00 2.15
N THR A 56 -0.09 -3.58 3.17
CA THR A 56 0.24 -4.93 3.64
C THR A 56 -0.92 -5.88 3.48
N SER A 57 -0.66 -7.14 3.13
CA SER A 57 -1.73 -8.16 3.06
C SER A 57 -2.25 -8.62 4.43
N MET A 58 -1.56 -8.25 5.51
CA MET A 58 -1.91 -8.54 6.90
C MET A 58 -1.76 -7.31 7.78
N LYS A 59 -2.43 -7.32 8.94
CA LYS A 59 -2.32 -6.24 9.92
C LYS A 59 -0.92 -6.26 10.54
N LEU A 60 -0.18 -5.17 10.36
CA LEU A 60 1.08 -4.93 11.04
C LEU A 60 0.88 -3.92 12.17
N ASP A 61 1.85 -3.89 13.08
CA ASP A 61 1.88 -2.90 14.13
C ASP A 61 2.36 -1.56 13.57
N GLN A 62 1.44 -0.59 13.48
CA GLN A 62 1.73 0.75 13.00
C GLN A 62 2.80 1.45 13.85
N SER A 63 2.94 1.11 15.13
CA SER A 63 3.93 1.75 16.01
C SER A 63 5.38 1.41 15.65
N LYS A 64 5.59 0.37 14.82
CA LYS A 64 6.94 -0.03 14.37
C LYS A 64 7.49 0.81 13.22
N TYR A 65 6.61 1.48 12.48
CA TYR A 65 6.99 2.17 11.24
C TYR A 65 6.57 3.64 11.31
N LYS A 66 7.45 4.52 10.84
CA LYS A 66 7.14 5.95 10.66
C LYS A 66 6.17 6.16 9.50
N THR A 67 6.30 5.35 8.46
CA THR A 67 5.43 5.38 7.29
C THR A 67 4.05 4.80 7.64
N PRO A 68 2.95 5.44 7.22
CA PRO A 68 1.61 4.91 7.46
C PRO A 68 1.38 3.58 6.74
N ILE A 69 0.76 2.64 7.43
CA ILE A 69 0.48 1.29 6.97
C ILE A 69 -1.02 1.12 6.79
N VAL A 70 -1.37 0.57 5.65
CA VAL A 70 -2.73 0.29 5.25
C VAL A 70 -2.86 -1.20 4.94
N VAL A 71 -3.96 -1.81 5.38
CA VAL A 71 -4.20 -3.24 5.14
C VAL A 71 -4.90 -3.42 3.79
N GLY A 72 -4.19 -4.03 2.84
CA GLY A 72 -4.64 -4.29 1.47
C GLY A 72 -5.53 -5.53 1.30
N THR A 73 -5.81 -6.28 2.37
CA THR A 73 -6.72 -7.45 2.32
C THR A 73 -8.08 -7.17 1.64
N PRO A 74 -8.74 -6.01 1.83
CA PRO A 74 -9.97 -5.64 1.12
C PRO A 74 -9.89 -5.78 -0.41
N PHE A 75 -8.76 -5.44 -1.02
CA PHE A 75 -8.54 -5.59 -2.46
C PHE A 75 -8.41 -7.04 -2.92
N LEU A 76 -8.00 -7.96 -2.03
CA LEU A 76 -7.94 -9.40 -2.33
C LEU A 76 -9.31 -10.04 -2.27
N ILE A 77 -10.11 -9.70 -1.25
CA ILE A 77 -11.41 -10.31 -1.01
C ILE A 77 -12.54 -9.63 -1.79
N GLY A 78 -12.29 -8.47 -2.40
CA GLY A 78 -13.29 -7.71 -3.16
C GLY A 78 -14.36 -7.04 -2.30
N LEU A 79 -14.06 -6.82 -1.01
CA LEU A 79 -15.01 -6.33 -0.01
C LEU A 79 -14.41 -5.13 0.72
N ASN A 80 -15.18 -4.06 0.87
CA ASN A 80 -14.75 -2.80 1.48
C ASN A 80 -13.56 -2.12 0.76
N GLU A 81 -13.48 -2.26 -0.56
CA GLU A 81 -12.45 -1.59 -1.36
C GLU A 81 -12.53 -0.06 -1.28
N ASP A 82 -13.75 0.49 -1.17
CA ASP A 82 -13.96 1.94 -1.11
C ASP A 82 -13.35 2.56 0.14
N VAL A 83 -13.51 1.91 1.30
CA VAL A 83 -12.92 2.34 2.57
C VAL A 83 -11.39 2.38 2.46
N LEU A 84 -10.82 1.34 1.84
CA LEU A 84 -9.38 1.25 1.60
C LEU A 84 -8.89 2.36 0.65
N LYS A 85 -9.61 2.60 -0.44
CA LYS A 85 -9.34 3.69 -1.38
C LYS A 85 -9.38 5.06 -0.69
N GLU A 86 -10.37 5.30 0.16
CA GLU A 86 -10.45 6.55 0.93
C GLU A 86 -9.27 6.73 1.88
N GLN A 87 -8.83 5.67 2.57
CA GLN A 87 -7.63 5.73 3.41
C GLN A 87 -6.38 6.07 2.60
N ILE A 88 -6.17 5.40 1.46
CA ILE A 88 -5.04 5.67 0.56
C ILE A 88 -5.09 7.12 0.08
N LYS A 89 -6.27 7.60 -0.35
CA LYS A 89 -6.47 8.97 -0.81
C LYS A 89 -6.15 9.99 0.27
N GLN A 90 -6.61 9.77 1.50
CA GLN A 90 -6.31 10.65 2.63
C GLN A 90 -4.81 10.73 2.89
N ILE A 91 -4.09 9.59 2.87
CA ILE A 91 -2.65 9.56 3.11
C ILE A 91 -1.86 10.22 1.97
N LEU A 92 -2.25 9.98 0.72
CA LEU A 92 -1.53 10.49 -0.45
C LEU A 92 -1.79 11.98 -0.73
N LEU A 93 -2.95 12.51 -0.35
CA LEU A 93 -3.31 13.92 -0.56
C LEU A 93 -2.98 14.83 0.63
N ASN A 94 -2.59 14.26 1.77
CA ASN A 94 -1.99 15.01 2.89
C ASN A 94 -0.51 15.28 2.63
#